data_AF-A0A379GG33-F1
#
_entry.id   AF-A0A379GG33-F1
#
_cell.length_a   1.000
_cell.length_b   1.000
_cell.length_c   1.000
_cell.angle_alpha   90.00
_cell.angle_beta   90.00
_cell.angle_gamma   90.00
#
_symmetry.space_group_name_H-M   'P 1'
#
loop_
_entity.id
_entity.type
_entity.pdbx_description
1 polymer ?
#
loop_
_entity_poly.entity_id
_entity_poly.type
_entity_poly.pdbx_seq_one_letter_code
_entity_poly.pdbx_strand_id
1 'polypeptide(L)'
;MSLSHIATQTYQHVTEVTDYFGEAQVAHQLDHLLPHNGQLFVGNSLIVRLIDAFAQLPQGYPVMSNRGASGIDGLLSTSAGVHRATQKPTLTILGDYRHYMI
;
A
#
# COMPACT_ATOMS: atom_id res chain seq x y z
N MET A 1 14.42 25.43 -10.38
CA MET A 1 13.66 24.81 -9.27
C MET A 1 14.15 23.36 -9.17
N SER A 2 14.63 22.90 -8.01
CA SER A 2 15.15 21.53 -7.86
C SER A 2 14.00 20.51 -7.87
N LEU A 3 14.22 19.31 -8.42
CA LEU A 3 13.24 18.21 -8.34
C LEU A 3 12.84 17.89 -6.91
N SER A 4 13.78 17.98 -5.96
CA SER A 4 13.51 17.81 -4.53
C SER A 4 12.52 18.84 -3.99
N HIS A 5 12.63 20.09 -4.45
CA HIS A 5 11.75 21.17 -4.01
C HIS A 5 10.32 20.94 -4.50
N ILE A 6 10.15 20.54 -5.77
CA ILE A 6 8.84 20.20 -6.34
C ILE A 6 8.23 18.99 -5.62
N ALA A 7 9.04 17.95 -5.35
CA ALA A 7 8.57 16.77 -4.62
C ALA A 7 8.08 17.13 -3.20
N THR A 8 8.81 17.97 -2.47
CA THR A 8 8.40 18.43 -1.14
C THR A 8 7.12 19.27 -1.20
N GLN A 9 6.99 20.18 -2.17
CA GLN A 9 5.78 20.99 -2.34
C GLN A 9 4.56 20.12 -2.68
N THR A 10 4.71 19.15 -3.57
CA THR A 10 3.63 18.21 -3.90
C THR A 10 3.21 17.40 -2.67
N TYR A 11 4.18 16.93 -1.87
CA TYR A 11 3.88 16.17 -0.65
C TYR A 11 3.09 17.01 0.36
N GLN A 12 3.51 18.27 0.60
CA GLN A 12 2.79 19.19 1.48
C GLN A 12 1.35 19.41 1.00
N HIS A 13 1.15 19.63 -0.29
CA HIS A 13 -0.19 19.83 -0.84
C HIS A 13 -1.07 18.58 -0.72
N VAL A 14 -0.51 17.38 -0.95
CA VAL A 14 -1.22 16.11 -0.73
C VAL A 14 -1.65 15.99 0.73
N THR A 15 -0.78 16.32 1.69
CA THR A 15 -1.13 16.29 3.12
C THR A 15 -2.32 17.22 3.42
N GLU A 16 -2.35 18.42 2.84
CA GLU A 16 -3.46 19.37 3.03
C GLU A 16 -4.79 18.89 2.45
N VAL A 17 -4.78 18.33 1.23
CA VAL A 17 -6.03 17.90 0.56
C VAL A 17 -6.52 16.54 1.04
N THR A 18 -5.71 15.81 1.80
CA THR A 18 -6.04 14.49 2.34
C THR A 18 -6.63 14.54 3.76
N ASP A 19 -7.10 15.69 4.23
CA ASP A 19 -7.61 15.88 5.61
C ASP A 19 -8.90 15.07 5.95
N TYR A 20 -9.59 14.50 4.95
CA TYR A 20 -10.80 13.69 5.14
C TYR A 20 -10.50 12.18 5.12
N PHE A 21 -11.07 11.39 6.03
CA PHE A 21 -10.78 9.93 6.09
C PHE A 21 -11.24 9.16 4.83
N GLY A 22 -10.30 8.50 4.16
CA GLY A 22 -10.53 7.74 2.92
C GLY A 22 -9.35 6.84 2.53
N GLU A 23 -9.46 6.13 1.40
CA GLU A 23 -8.44 5.15 0.97
C GLU A 23 -7.09 5.80 0.63
N ALA A 24 -7.10 7.01 0.05
CA ALA A 24 -5.88 7.76 -0.28
C ALA A 24 -5.11 8.16 0.99
N GLN A 25 -5.82 8.46 2.07
CA GLN A 25 -5.27 8.81 3.38
C GLN A 25 -4.61 7.61 4.04
N VAL A 26 -5.26 6.45 3.96
CA VAL A 26 -4.68 5.18 4.44
C VAL A 26 -3.37 4.90 3.70
N ALA A 27 -3.32 5.14 2.38
CA ALA A 27 -2.08 5.01 1.61
C ALA A 27 -1.03 6.05 2.01
N HIS A 28 -1.43 7.31 2.22
CA HIS A 28 -0.53 8.39 2.61
C HIS A 28 0.13 8.15 3.98
N GLN A 29 -0.63 7.67 4.95
CA GLN A 29 -0.18 7.41 6.34
C GLN A 29 0.37 5.99 6.54
N LEU A 30 0.63 5.26 5.45
CA LEU A 30 0.92 3.83 5.51
C LEU A 30 2.20 3.52 6.30
N ASP A 31 3.21 4.38 6.24
CA ASP A 31 4.48 4.23 6.95
C ASP A 31 4.29 4.13 8.49
N HIS A 32 3.31 4.86 9.03
CA HIS A 32 2.96 4.80 10.45
C HIS A 32 2.19 3.53 10.86
N LEU A 33 1.62 2.82 9.89
CA LEU A 33 0.87 1.57 10.11
C LEU A 33 1.75 0.33 9.97
N LEU A 34 2.97 0.48 9.43
CA LEU A 34 3.86 -0.64 9.17
C LEU A 34 4.33 -1.28 10.49
N PRO A 35 4.20 -2.61 10.64
CA PRO A 35 4.75 -3.29 11.81
C PRO A 35 6.29 -3.22 11.83
N HIS A 36 6.86 -2.98 13.01
CA HIS A 36 8.30 -3.06 13.21
C HIS A 36 8.85 -4.44 12.84
N ASN A 37 9.96 -4.48 12.08
CA ASN A 37 10.57 -5.70 11.54
C ASN A 37 9.59 -6.60 10.76
N GLY A 38 8.54 -6.01 10.20
CA GLY A 38 7.51 -6.71 9.44
C GLY A 38 7.70 -6.64 7.93
N GLN A 39 6.58 -6.80 7.24
CA GLN A 39 6.47 -6.72 5.79
C GLN A 39 5.06 -6.28 5.38
N LEU A 40 4.95 -5.77 4.16
CA LEU A 40 3.70 -5.30 3.56
C LEU A 40 3.32 -6.21 2.40
N PHE A 41 2.09 -6.73 2.42
CA PHE A 41 1.46 -7.36 1.26
C PHE A 41 0.41 -6.41 0.68
N VAL A 42 0.57 -6.02 -0.57
CA VAL A 42 -0.30 -5.07 -1.27
C VAL A 42 -1.15 -5.80 -2.31
N GLY A 43 -2.47 -5.68 -2.15
CA GLY A 43 -3.46 -6.14 -3.11
C GLY A 43 -3.41 -5.38 -4.45
N ASN A 44 -4.23 -5.80 -5.40
CA ASN A 44 -4.29 -5.20 -6.74
C ASN A 44 -5.36 -4.08 -6.80
N SER A 45 -5.64 -3.56 -8.01
CA SER A 45 -6.62 -2.50 -8.27
C SER A 45 -6.20 -1.11 -7.73
N LEU A 46 -7.09 -0.39 -7.04
CA LEU A 46 -6.87 0.99 -6.62
C LEU A 46 -5.78 1.12 -5.55
N ILE A 47 -5.75 0.21 -4.57
CA ILE A 47 -4.87 0.36 -3.41
C ILE A 47 -3.37 0.39 -3.76
N VAL A 48 -2.92 -0.45 -4.70
CA VAL A 48 -1.50 -0.43 -5.13
C VAL A 48 -1.13 0.89 -5.81
N ARG A 49 -2.07 1.52 -6.52
CA ARG A 49 -1.86 2.82 -7.19
C ARG A 49 -1.83 3.95 -6.19
N LEU A 50 -2.71 3.91 -5.19
CA LEU A 50 -2.72 4.90 -4.11
C LEU A 50 -1.44 4.82 -3.27
N ILE A 51 -0.96 3.60 -2.98
CA ILE A 51 0.30 3.41 -2.25
C ILE A 51 1.49 3.92 -3.08
N ASP A 52 1.55 3.58 -4.37
CA ASP A 52 2.60 4.07 -5.27
C ASP A 52 2.60 5.61 -5.38
N ALA A 53 1.41 6.24 -5.40
CA ALA A 53 1.27 7.68 -5.52
C ALA A 53 1.51 8.47 -4.23
N PHE A 54 1.10 7.93 -3.07
CA PHE A 54 0.98 8.72 -1.84
C PHE A 54 1.79 8.21 -0.65
N ALA A 55 2.23 6.95 -0.65
CA ALA A 55 3.00 6.41 0.46
C ALA A 55 4.49 6.76 0.35
N GLN A 56 5.13 7.06 1.49
CA GLN A 56 6.59 7.11 1.61
C GLN A 56 7.07 5.94 2.48
N LEU A 57 7.32 4.79 1.86
CA LEU A 57 7.76 3.60 2.60
C LEU A 57 9.24 3.72 3.02
N PRO A 58 9.62 3.21 4.21
CA PRO A 58 11.02 3.17 4.63
C PRO A 58 11.88 2.40 3.64
N GLN A 59 13.08 2.90 3.37
CA GLN A 59 14.01 2.25 2.45
C GLN A 59 14.31 0.81 2.90
N GLY A 60 14.14 -0.15 1.99
CA GLY A 60 14.38 -1.56 2.26
C GLY A 60 13.26 -2.27 3.03
N TYR A 61 12.14 -1.59 3.34
CA TYR A 61 10.98 -2.26 3.92
C TYR A 61 10.40 -3.28 2.93
N PRO A 62 10.23 -4.56 3.30
CA PRO A 62 9.79 -5.58 2.35
C PRO A 62 8.35 -5.35 1.87
N VAL A 63 8.15 -5.33 0.54
CA VAL A 63 6.83 -5.21 -0.10
C VAL A 63 6.59 -6.39 -1.05
N MET A 64 5.46 -7.08 -0.89
CA MET A 64 5.01 -8.19 -1.73
C MET A 64 3.70 -7.84 -2.43
N SER A 65 3.53 -8.30 -3.66
CA SER A 65 2.32 -8.07 -4.44
C SER A 65 2.20 -9.05 -5.61
N ASN A 66 0.97 -9.44 -5.97
CA ASN A 66 0.70 -10.29 -7.14
C ASN A 66 0.53 -9.44 -8.42
N ARG A 67 1.62 -8.83 -8.90
CA ARG A 67 1.59 -7.91 -10.07
C ARG A 67 1.73 -8.58 -11.43
N GLY A 68 2.01 -9.89 -11.50
CA GLY A 68 2.20 -10.62 -12.76
C GLY A 68 0.94 -10.63 -13.63
N ALA A 69 -0.09 -11.39 -13.22
CA ALA A 69 -1.41 -11.37 -13.87
C ALA A 69 -2.35 -10.29 -13.30
N SER A 70 -2.01 -9.68 -12.15
CA SER A 70 -2.79 -8.61 -11.51
C SER A 70 -4.23 -8.93 -11.10
N GLY A 71 -4.62 -10.21 -11.09
CA GLY A 71 -5.95 -10.66 -10.64
C GLY A 71 -6.18 -10.45 -9.14
N ILE A 72 -7.44 -10.42 -8.73
CA ILE A 72 -7.82 -10.29 -7.30
C ILE A 72 -7.95 -11.65 -6.59
N ASP A 73 -7.96 -12.73 -7.35
CA ASP A 73 -8.07 -14.09 -6.84
C ASP A 73 -6.82 -14.48 -6.03
N GLY A 74 -7.05 -15.15 -4.90
CA GLY A 74 -5.98 -15.70 -4.09
C GLY A 74 -5.07 -14.68 -3.39
N LEU A 75 -5.44 -13.40 -3.31
CA LEU A 75 -4.64 -12.40 -2.57
C LEU A 75 -4.53 -12.74 -1.08
N LEU A 76 -5.63 -13.13 -0.44
CA LEU A 76 -5.61 -13.56 0.98
C LEU A 76 -4.79 -14.83 1.19
N SER A 77 -4.95 -15.85 0.33
CA SER A 77 -4.19 -17.09 0.46
C SER A 77 -2.69 -16.87 0.19
N THR A 78 -2.35 -16.00 -0.76
CA THR A 78 -0.95 -15.63 -1.01
C THR A 78 -0.36 -14.89 0.17
N SER A 79 -1.07 -13.90 0.73
CA SER A 79 -0.60 -13.18 1.93
C SER A 79 -0.37 -14.12 3.11
N ALA A 80 -1.29 -15.06 3.35
CA ALA A 80 -1.12 -16.08 4.39
C ALA A 80 0.12 -16.95 4.14
N GLY A 81 0.37 -17.33 2.89
CA GLY A 81 1.59 -18.06 2.49
C GLY A 81 2.87 -17.25 2.73
N VAL A 82 2.87 -15.97 2.37
CA VAL A 82 3.98 -15.02 2.61
C VAL A 82 4.29 -14.90 4.10
N HIS A 83 3.27 -14.69 4.93
CA HIS A 83 3.43 -14.67 6.38
C HIS A 83 4.02 -16.00 6.89
N ARG A 84 3.45 -17.13 6.47
CA ARG A 84 3.91 -18.46 6.90
C ARG A 84 5.35 -18.77 6.47
N ALA A 85 5.77 -18.34 5.29
CA ALA A 85 7.12 -18.60 4.78
C ALA A 85 8.19 -17.77 5.50
N THR A 86 7.85 -16.55 5.91
CA THR A 86 8.81 -15.58 6.46
C THR A 86 8.76 -15.48 7.99
N GLN A 87 7.65 -15.89 8.60
CA GLN A 87 7.35 -15.72 10.02
C GLN A 87 7.43 -14.25 10.51
N LYS A 88 7.28 -13.28 9.59
CA LYS A 88 7.30 -11.84 9.91
C LYS A 88 5.89 -11.30 10.14
N PRO A 89 5.71 -10.32 11.04
CA PRO A 89 4.47 -9.53 11.10
C PRO A 89 4.12 -8.98 9.71
N THR A 90 2.93 -9.30 9.22
CA THR A 90 2.52 -8.98 7.84
C THR A 90 1.31 -8.08 7.87
N LEU A 91 1.49 -6.82 7.48
CA LEU A 91 0.36 -5.94 7.16
C LEU A 91 -0.14 -6.29 5.76
N THR A 92 -1.42 -6.58 5.64
CA THR A 92 -2.07 -6.89 4.36
C THR A 92 -3.14 -5.85 4.07
N ILE A 93 -3.03 -5.18 2.93
CA ILE A 93 -4.03 -4.19 2.50
C ILE A 93 -4.59 -4.60 1.15
N LEU A 94 -5.90 -4.78 1.11
CA LEU A 94 -6.67 -5.22 -0.04
C LEU A 94 -7.82 -4.25 -0.27
N GLY A 95 -8.24 -4.08 -1.53
CA GLY A 95 -9.52 -3.45 -1.83
C GLY A 95 -10.70 -4.34 -1.44
N ASP A 96 -11.91 -3.80 -1.48
CA ASP A 96 -13.11 -4.59 -1.26
C ASP A 96 -13.28 -5.65 -2.37
N TYR A 97 -13.63 -6.86 -1.96
CA TYR A 97 -14.03 -7.91 -2.90
C TYR A 97 -15.49 -7.67 -3.31
N ARG A 98 -15.71 -6.83 -4.32
CA ARG A 98 -17.03 -6.80 -4.97
C ARG A 98 -17.20 -8.08 -5.79
N HIS A 99 -17.85 -9.08 -5.20
CA HIS A 99 -18.29 -10.29 -5.91
C HIS A 99 -19.50 -10.06 -6.84
N TYR A 100 -20.02 -8.83 -6.94
CA TYR A 100 -21.13 -8.51 -7.83
C TYR A 100 -20.74 -7.45 -8.85
N MET A 101 -20.49 -7.91 -10.07
CA MET A 101 -20.93 -7.22 -11.28
C MET A 101 -21.69 -8.27 -12.11
N ILE A 102 -22.99 -7.99 -12.29
CA ILE A 102 -23.94 -8.46 -13.33
C ILE A 102 -23.39 -9.42 -14.40
#